data_AF-A0AAD8NRM2-F1
#
_entry.id   AF-A0AAD8NRM2-F1
#
_cell.length_a   1.000
_cell.length_b   1.000
_cell.length_c   1.000
_cell.angle_alpha   90.00
_cell.angle_beta   90.00
_cell.angle_gamma   90.00
#
_symmetry.space_group_name_H-M   'P 1'
#
loop_
_entity.id
_entity.type
_entity.pdbx_description
1 polymer ?
#
loop_
_entity_poly.entity_id
_entity_poly.type
_entity_poly.pdbx_seq_one_letter_code
_entity_poly.pdbx_strand_id
1 'polypeptide(L)'
;MDTRTSADLKKAIEALENEKKEMSQRMRLMQAQIEELTVSGRKSGAGGGSDYDENETPVDRRLPNDIKVDIPEYEGRLDSDEFVEWLNTVERVFDYKQTSEENKVKVVALKLRKHLSAW
;
A
#
# COMPACT_ATOMS: atom_id res chain seq x y z
N MET A 1 -38.45 40.96 -22.61
CA MET A 1 -38.24 39.90 -21.60
C MET A 1 -38.10 38.59 -22.35
N ASP A 2 -36.87 38.13 -22.49
CA ASP A 2 -36.48 37.03 -23.37
C ASP A 2 -36.87 35.67 -22.78
N THR A 3 -38.03 35.16 -23.22
CA THR A 3 -38.58 33.87 -22.80
C THR A 3 -37.81 32.67 -23.35
N ARG A 4 -36.99 32.88 -24.40
CA ARG A 4 -36.17 31.85 -25.06
C ARG A 4 -35.05 31.34 -24.16
N THR A 5 -34.39 32.25 -23.44
CA THR A 5 -33.25 31.93 -22.56
C THR A 5 -33.65 31.08 -21.35
N SER A 6 -34.89 31.21 -20.87
CA SER A 6 -35.38 30.40 -19.73
C SER A 6 -35.63 28.94 -20.10
N ALA A 7 -36.06 28.67 -21.34
CA ALA A 7 -36.28 27.30 -21.82
C ALA A 7 -34.95 26.55 -22.00
N ASP A 8 -33.94 27.24 -22.54
CA ASP A 8 -32.60 26.68 -22.72
C ASP A 8 -31.93 26.34 -21.38
N LEU A 9 -32.09 27.21 -20.36
CA LEU A 9 -31.60 26.95 -19.00
C LEU A 9 -32.28 25.75 -18.34
N LYS A 10 -33.61 25.62 -18.48
CA LYS A 10 -34.34 24.46 -17.95
C LYS A 10 -33.88 23.16 -18.60
N LYS A 11 -33.69 23.19 -19.92
CA LYS A 11 -33.19 22.04 -20.69
C LYS A 11 -31.76 21.66 -20.28
N ALA A 12 -30.90 22.64 -20.02
CA ALA A 12 -29.54 22.40 -19.53
C ALA A 12 -29.53 21.78 -18.13
N ILE A 13 -30.40 22.25 -17.22
CA ILE A 13 -30.54 21.67 -15.88
C ILE A 13 -31.05 20.22 -15.96
N GLU A 14 -32.05 19.97 -16.79
CA GLU A 14 -32.60 18.62 -16.98
C GLU A 14 -31.56 17.66 -17.59
N ALA A 15 -30.74 18.13 -18.53
CA ALA A 15 -29.63 17.35 -19.08
C ALA A 15 -28.60 16.98 -18.00
N LEU A 16 -28.20 17.94 -17.16
CA LEU A 16 -27.28 17.70 -16.04
C LEU A 16 -27.87 16.74 -15.01
N GLU A 17 -29.17 16.81 -14.72
CA GLU A 17 -29.83 15.88 -13.83
C GLU A 17 -29.89 14.46 -14.40
N ASN A 18 -30.12 14.34 -15.71
CA ASN A 18 -30.13 13.06 -16.40
C ASN A 18 -28.73 12.43 -16.42
N GLU A 19 -27.68 13.20 -16.72
CA GLU A 19 -26.29 12.74 -16.64
C GLU A 19 -25.89 12.34 -15.21
N LYS A 20 -26.32 13.11 -14.20
CA LYS A 20 -26.10 12.77 -12.79
C LYS A 20 -26.78 11.44 -12.41
N LYS A 21 -28.00 11.20 -12.89
CA LYS A 21 -28.72 9.94 -12.66
C LYS A 21 -27.98 8.77 -13.33
N GLU A 22 -27.57 8.94 -14.58
CA GLU A 22 -26.82 7.93 -15.32
C GLU A 22 -25.48 7.61 -14.63
N MET A 23 -24.74 8.63 -14.22
CA MET A 23 -23.48 8.47 -13.49
C MET A 23 -23.68 7.73 -12.16
N SER A 24 -24.75 8.03 -11.43
CA SER A 24 -25.09 7.33 -10.18
C SER A 24 -25.44 5.87 -10.41
N GLN A 25 -26.16 5.56 -11.49
CA GLN A 25 -26.45 4.18 -11.88
C GLN A 25 -25.16 3.43 -12.26
N ARG A 26 -24.29 4.06 -13.04
CA ARG A 26 -22.98 3.50 -13.41
C ARG A 26 -22.11 3.23 -12.18
N MET A 27 -22.12 4.15 -11.20
CA MET A 27 -21.40 3.99 -9.94
C MET A 27 -21.92 2.77 -9.16
N ARG A 28 -23.24 2.57 -9.09
CA ARG A 28 -23.81 1.38 -8.44
C ARG A 28 -23.41 0.07 -9.13
N LEU A 29 -23.43 0.04 -10.46
CA LEU A 29 -23.01 -1.14 -11.22
C LEU A 29 -21.52 -1.46 -11.02
N MET A 30 -20.68 -0.43 -11.01
CA MET A 30 -19.24 -0.58 -10.69
C MET A 30 -19.04 -1.12 -9.27
N GLN A 31 -19.79 -0.59 -8.29
CA GLN A 31 -19.72 -1.05 -6.90
C GLN A 31 -20.09 -2.54 -6.77
N ALA A 32 -21.14 -2.98 -7.46
CA ALA A 32 -21.57 -4.38 -7.47
C ALA A 32 -20.53 -5.32 -8.10
N GLN A 33 -19.82 -4.87 -9.15
CA GLN A 33 -18.75 -5.65 -9.76
C GLN A 33 -17.54 -5.82 -8.82
N ILE A 34 -17.24 -4.80 -8.00
CA ILE A 34 -16.20 -4.88 -6.97
C ILE A 34 -16.60 -5.91 -5.90
N GLU A 35 -17.86 -5.91 -5.45
CA GLU A 35 -18.34 -6.90 -4.46
C GLU A 35 -18.24 -8.35 -5.00
N GLU A 36 -18.63 -8.58 -6.25
CA GLU A 36 -18.55 -9.92 -6.87
C GLU A 36 -17.11 -10.45 -6.96
N LEU A 37 -16.16 -9.60 -7.38
CA LEU A 37 -14.74 -9.96 -7.43
C LEU A 37 -14.16 -10.22 -6.04
N THR A 38 -14.65 -9.54 -5.00
CA THR A 38 -14.19 -9.81 -3.62
C THR A 38 -14.74 -11.11 -3.02
N VAL A 39 -15.94 -11.55 -3.42
CA VAL A 39 -16.52 -12.82 -2.96
C VAL A 39 -15.90 -14.03 -3.66
N SER A 40 -15.51 -13.89 -4.94
CA SER A 40 -14.92 -14.98 -5.72
C SER A 40 -13.54 -15.43 -5.19
N GLY A 41 -12.81 -14.56 -4.47
CA GLY A 41 -11.54 -14.90 -3.82
C GLY A 41 -11.63 -15.79 -2.56
N ARG A 42 -12.83 -16.23 -2.16
CA ARG A 42 -13.03 -16.95 -0.88
C ARG A 42 -13.41 -18.43 -1.00
N LYS A 43 -13.46 -19.00 -2.21
CA LYS A 43 -13.94 -20.38 -2.40
C LYS A 43 -12.88 -21.30 -3.00
N SER A 44 -11.78 -21.49 -2.27
CA SER A 44 -10.89 -22.63 -2.47
C SER A 44 -10.28 -23.04 -1.13
N GLY A 45 -10.72 -24.19 -0.61
CA GLY A 45 -9.96 -24.95 0.38
C GLY A 45 -10.56 -25.04 1.79
N ALA A 46 -11.75 -25.62 1.94
CA ALA A 46 -12.11 -26.29 3.19
C ALA A 46 -11.69 -27.77 3.05
N GLY A 47 -10.67 -28.18 3.80
CA GLY A 47 -10.23 -29.57 3.81
C GLY A 47 -9.20 -29.85 4.89
N GLY A 48 -9.61 -30.64 5.89
CA GLY A 48 -8.77 -31.63 6.54
C GLY A 48 -7.80 -31.11 7.60
N GLY A 49 -8.12 -31.38 8.86
CA GLY A 49 -7.22 -31.11 9.97
C GLY A 49 -5.89 -31.87 9.88
N SER A 50 -4.88 -31.28 10.53
CA SER A 50 -3.82 -32.02 11.20
C SER A 50 -3.37 -31.18 12.38
N ASP A 51 -3.31 -31.84 13.52
CA ASP A 51 -2.61 -31.46 14.74
C ASP A 51 -1.13 -31.12 14.44
N TYR A 52 -0.43 -30.54 15.43
CA TYR A 52 0.99 -30.12 15.51
C TYR A 52 1.44 -28.87 14.71
N ASP A 53 1.66 -27.74 15.41
CA ASP A 53 2.99 -27.15 15.69
C ASP A 53 2.81 -25.73 16.28
N GLU A 54 3.06 -25.58 17.59
CA GLU A 54 3.24 -24.29 18.26
C GLU A 54 4.53 -23.65 17.78
N ASN A 55 4.47 -22.90 16.69
CA ASN A 55 5.42 -21.84 16.39
C ASN A 55 4.65 -20.67 15.76
N GLU A 56 3.99 -19.87 16.61
CA GLU A 56 3.37 -18.61 16.24
C GLU A 56 4.44 -17.60 15.77
N THR A 57 4.87 -17.70 14.52
CA THR A 57 5.42 -16.54 13.82
C THR A 57 4.26 -15.60 13.50
N PRO A 58 4.31 -14.32 13.90
CA PRO A 58 3.25 -13.38 13.56
C PRO A 58 3.15 -13.28 12.05
N VAL A 59 2.04 -13.79 11.51
CA VAL A 59 1.65 -13.64 10.11
C VAL A 59 1.53 -12.15 9.84
N ASP A 60 2.55 -11.60 9.19
CA ASP A 60 2.66 -10.20 8.83
C ASP A 60 1.51 -9.85 7.86
N ARG A 61 0.41 -9.37 8.42
CA ARG A 61 -0.71 -8.75 7.69
C ARG A 61 -0.27 -7.38 7.15
N ARG A 62 0.69 -7.34 6.23
CA ARG A 62 1.05 -6.12 5.50
C ARG A 62 0.84 -6.31 4.00
N LEU A 63 -0.23 -5.66 3.55
CA LEU A 63 -0.66 -5.15 2.23
C LEU A 63 0.26 -5.29 0.97
N PRO A 64 -0.33 -5.17 -0.24
CA PRO A 64 0.22 -5.62 -1.53
C PRO A 64 1.31 -4.70 -2.11
N ASN A 65 2.41 -4.53 -1.38
CA ASN A 65 3.62 -3.91 -1.87
C ASN A 65 4.70 -4.99 -1.99
N ASP A 66 4.56 -5.83 -3.01
CA ASP A 66 5.42 -6.98 -3.35
C ASP A 66 6.84 -6.60 -3.82
N ILE A 67 7.24 -5.33 -3.67
CA ILE A 67 8.60 -4.91 -4.00
C ILE A 67 9.50 -5.31 -2.84
N LYS A 68 10.28 -6.38 -3.07
CA LYS A 68 11.35 -6.83 -2.18
C LYS A 68 12.49 -5.82 -2.21
N VAL A 69 12.32 -4.72 -1.48
CA VAL A 69 13.40 -3.76 -1.22
C VAL A 69 14.23 -4.29 -0.06
N ASP A 70 15.49 -4.65 -0.30
CA ASP A 70 16.42 -5.03 0.78
C ASP A 70 17.24 -3.81 1.22
N ILE A 71 17.76 -3.88 2.44
CA ILE A 71 18.62 -2.84 3.01
C ILE A 71 20.08 -3.19 2.67
N PRO A 72 20.84 -2.30 2.02
CA PRO A 72 22.25 -2.56 1.71
C PRO A 72 23.08 -2.72 2.98
N GLU A 73 24.14 -3.52 2.92
CA GLU A 73 25.12 -3.63 4.01
C GLU A 73 26.15 -2.51 3.93
N TYR A 74 26.62 -2.04 5.09
CA TYR A 74 27.71 -1.07 5.15
C TYR A 74 28.96 -1.72 5.76
N GLU A 75 30.05 -1.74 4.98
CA GLU A 75 31.31 -2.40 5.36
C GLU A 75 32.29 -1.47 6.09
N GLY A 76 31.89 -0.20 6.31
CA GLY A 76 32.68 0.78 7.06
C GLY A 76 33.95 1.21 6.34
N ARG A 77 33.80 1.68 5.11
CA ARG A 77 34.91 2.35 4.41
C ARG A 77 35.15 3.74 5.03
N LEU A 78 36.36 4.26 4.89
CA LEU A 78 36.78 5.58 5.40
C LEU A 78 36.19 6.77 4.59
N ASP A 79 35.10 6.54 3.86
CA ASP A 79 34.44 7.55 3.05
C ASP A 79 33.17 8.03 3.76
N SER A 80 33.19 9.28 4.21
CA SER A 80 32.05 9.90 4.90
C SER A 80 30.84 10.05 3.99
N ASP A 81 31.06 10.25 2.69
CA ASP A 81 29.98 10.46 1.72
C ASP A 81 29.24 9.15 1.44
N GLU A 82 29.97 8.03 1.39
CA GLU A 82 29.41 6.68 1.26
C GLU A 82 28.51 6.32 2.45
N PHE A 83 28.90 6.70 3.67
CA PHE A 83 28.06 6.49 4.86
C PHE A 83 26.75 7.29 4.80
N VAL A 84 26.82 8.54 4.34
CA VAL A 84 25.63 9.42 4.21
C VAL A 84 24.70 8.91 3.10
N GLU A 85 25.24 8.48 1.97
CA GLU A 85 24.45 7.88 0.88
C GLU A 85 23.78 6.57 1.33
N TRP A 86 24.50 5.75 2.09
CA TRP A 86 23.96 4.53 2.68
C TRP A 86 22.82 4.83 3.67
N LEU A 87 23.00 5.77 4.61
CA LEU A 87 21.96 6.18 5.55
C LEU A 87 20.71 6.68 4.84
N ASN A 88 20.86 7.57 3.86
CA ASN A 88 19.75 8.08 3.05
C ASN A 88 18.99 6.95 2.33
N THR A 89 19.71 5.93 1.87
CA THR A 89 19.10 4.75 1.24
C THR A 89 18.31 3.95 2.26
N VAL A 90 18.89 3.67 3.44
CA VAL A 90 18.25 2.93 4.53
C VAL A 90 16.96 3.62 5.00
N GLU A 91 16.98 4.94 5.18
CA GLU A 91 15.79 5.72 5.56
C GLU A 91 14.65 5.57 4.55
N ARG A 92 14.96 5.66 3.24
CA ARG A 92 13.95 5.47 2.17
C ARG A 92 13.36 4.06 2.18
N VAL A 93 14.15 3.03 2.50
CA VAL A 93 13.64 1.66 2.66
C VAL A 93 12.71 1.55 3.86
N PHE A 94 13.02 2.22 4.97
CA PHE A 94 12.16 2.21 6.15
C PHE A 94 10.82 2.92 5.93
N ASP A 95 10.84 4.04 5.22
CA ASP A 95 9.62 4.78 4.85
C ASP A 95 8.74 3.94 3.91
N TYR A 96 9.36 3.26 2.94
CA TYR A 96 8.65 2.35 2.04
C TYR A 96 7.99 1.17 2.78
N LYS A 97 8.71 0.55 3.72
CA LYS A 97 8.23 -0.61 4.50
C LYS A 97 7.36 -0.24 5.70
N GLN A 98 7.19 1.06 5.99
CA GLN A 98 6.53 1.56 7.20
C GLN A 98 7.07 0.85 8.45
N THR A 99 8.39 0.87 8.60
CA THR A 99 9.08 0.23 9.73
C THR A 99 8.91 1.07 10.99
N SER A 100 8.57 0.47 12.13
CA SER A 100 8.47 1.18 13.40
C SER A 100 9.85 1.65 13.88
N GLU A 101 9.92 2.81 14.55
CA GLU A 101 11.16 3.40 15.06
C GLU A 101 12.02 2.43 15.88
N GLU A 102 11.38 1.64 16.76
CA GLU A 102 12.06 0.63 17.57
C GLU A 102 12.76 -0.45 16.71
N ASN A 103 12.16 -0.81 15.57
CA ASN A 103 12.71 -1.82 14.67
C ASN A 103 13.75 -1.22 13.71
N LYS A 104 13.69 0.08 13.41
CA LYS A 104 14.71 0.75 12.58
C LYS A 104 16.09 0.61 13.21
N VAL A 105 16.21 0.89 14.51
CA VAL A 105 17.48 0.80 15.25
C VAL A 105 18.05 -0.62 15.23
N LYS A 106 17.20 -1.63 15.49
CA LYS A 106 17.61 -3.04 15.47
C LYS A 106 18.13 -3.47 14.10
N VAL A 107 17.45 -3.04 13.03
CA VAL A 107 17.82 -3.38 11.65
C VAL A 107 19.11 -2.67 11.22
N VAL A 108 19.29 -1.40 11.58
CA VAL A 108 20.54 -0.67 11.31
C VAL A 108 21.71 -1.35 12.01
N ALA A 109 21.58 -1.69 13.29
CA ALA A 109 22.62 -2.38 14.05
C ALA A 109 23.04 -3.71 13.40
N LEU A 110 22.09 -4.46 12.83
CA LEU A 110 22.37 -5.72 12.12
C LEU A 110 23.05 -5.51 10.76
N LYS A 111 22.84 -4.38 10.10
CA LYS A 111 23.39 -4.07 8.76
C LYS A 111 24.77 -3.42 8.82
N LEU A 112 25.25 -3.06 10.01
CA LEU A 112 26.61 -2.60 10.28
C LEU A 112 27.55 -3.80 10.47
N ARG A 113 28.64 -3.90 9.68
CA ARG A 113 29.59 -5.02 9.74
C ARG A 113 30.97 -4.65 10.31
N LYS A 114 31.75 -5.69 10.66
CA LYS A 114 33.18 -5.67 11.06
C LYS A 114 33.51 -4.90 12.33
N HIS A 115 33.62 -3.57 12.25
CA HIS A 115 34.15 -2.70 13.31
C HIS A 115 33.09 -1.74 13.86
N LEU A 116 31.91 -1.72 13.24
CA LEU A 116 30.79 -0.86 13.63
C LEU A 116 29.77 -1.61 14.51
N SER A 117 29.87 -2.95 14.60
CA SER A 117 29.03 -3.79 15.46
C SER A 117 29.52 -3.91 16.90
N ALA A 118 30.64 -3.25 17.26
CA ALA A 118 31.33 -3.40 18.55
C ALA A 118 30.95 -2.33 19.60
N TRP A 119 29.81 -1.67 19.44
CA TRP A 119 29.32 -0.60 20.34
C TRP A 119 28.24 -1.10 21.30
#